data_AF-A0A7W6MR25-F1
#
_entry.id   AF-A0A7W6MR25-F1
#
_cell.length_a   1.000
_cell.length_b   1.000
_cell.length_c   1.000
_cell.angle_alpha   90.00
_cell.angle_beta   90.00
_cell.angle_gamma   90.00
#
_symmetry.space_group_name_H-M   'P 1'
#
loop_
_entity.id
_entity.type
_entity.pdbx_description
1 polymer ?
#
loop_
_entity_poly.entity_id
_entity_poly.type
_entity_poly.pdbx_seq_one_letter_code
_entity_poly.pdbx_strand_id
1 'polypeptide(L)'
;MPEPTSTQSLKPKQPKRAKADSVPPTRRELRLLRQAEYQRAYRAEQKRRRIPSRDDAARVALHWFVTLMSDKGDEVGLANIHREIVRRLVELGFDENGADRRVSDLFERYEDGWTFQAKPHLRSVPKPDPLS
;
A
#
# COMPACT_ATOMS: atom_id res chain seq x y z
N MET A 1 41.46 -45.58 -50.89
CA MET A 1 41.34 -46.28 -49.60
C MET A 1 42.33 -45.64 -48.63
N PRO A 2 41.99 -45.33 -47.37
CA PRO A 2 40.83 -44.59 -46.84
C PRO A 2 41.24 -43.41 -45.92
N GLU A 3 40.25 -42.58 -45.59
CA GLU A 3 40.12 -41.54 -44.53
C GLU A 3 40.99 -41.72 -43.25
N PRO A 4 41.45 -40.62 -42.63
CA PRO A 4 41.55 -40.56 -41.17
C PRO A 4 40.30 -39.90 -40.58
N THR A 5 39.32 -40.72 -40.22
CA THR A 5 38.26 -40.35 -39.28
C THR A 5 38.91 -40.12 -37.92
N SER A 6 38.97 -38.87 -37.46
CA SER A 6 39.21 -38.56 -36.05
C SER A 6 38.03 -37.75 -35.53
N THR A 7 37.02 -38.49 -35.11
CA THR A 7 35.85 -38.06 -34.37
C THR A 7 36.26 -37.18 -33.19
N GLN A 8 35.94 -35.88 -33.27
CA GLN A 8 36.03 -34.98 -32.14
C GLN A 8 35.10 -35.47 -31.03
N SER A 9 35.70 -35.87 -29.91
CA SER A 9 34.98 -36.25 -28.69
C SER A 9 34.36 -34.99 -28.06
N LEU A 10 33.06 -34.80 -28.29
CA LEU A 10 32.23 -33.82 -27.58
C LEU A 10 32.20 -34.18 -26.10
N LYS A 11 32.98 -33.46 -25.28
CA LYS A 11 32.87 -33.51 -23.82
C LYS A 11 31.47 -33.05 -23.41
N PRO A 12 30.70 -33.81 -22.62
CA PRO A 12 29.40 -33.37 -22.15
C PRO A 12 29.59 -32.18 -21.20
N LYS A 13 28.97 -31.06 -21.56
CA LYS A 13 28.89 -29.84 -20.76
C LYS A 13 28.08 -30.17 -19.51
N GLN A 14 28.75 -30.39 -18.38
CA GLN A 14 28.09 -30.68 -17.12
C GLN A 14 27.11 -29.55 -16.76
N PRO A 15 25.86 -29.88 -16.35
CA PRO A 15 24.93 -28.87 -15.89
C PRO A 15 25.51 -28.20 -14.64
N LYS A 16 25.53 -26.87 -14.66
CA LYS A 16 25.98 -26.05 -13.52
C LYS A 16 25.15 -26.45 -12.30
N ARG A 17 25.87 -27.05 -11.34
CA ARG A 17 25.48 -27.37 -9.97
C ARG A 17 24.32 -26.50 -9.48
N ALA A 18 23.22 -27.17 -9.15
CA ALA A 18 22.17 -26.64 -8.30
C ALA A 18 22.82 -25.93 -7.10
N LYS A 19 22.43 -24.67 -6.87
CA LYS A 19 22.85 -23.96 -5.66
C LYS A 19 22.26 -24.69 -4.46
N ALA A 20 23.15 -25.40 -3.78
CA ALA A 20 23.25 -25.57 -2.33
C ALA A 20 22.02 -25.17 -1.52
N ASP A 21 21.39 -26.17 -0.91
CA ASP A 21 21.01 -26.18 0.51
C ASP A 21 20.50 -24.84 1.06
N SER A 22 19.24 -24.54 0.78
CA SER A 22 18.51 -23.58 1.59
C SER A 22 18.48 -24.09 3.03
N VAL A 23 19.25 -23.47 3.92
CA VAL A 23 19.10 -23.64 5.37
C VAL A 23 17.60 -23.58 5.67
N PRO A 24 17.02 -24.61 6.32
CA PRO A 24 15.59 -24.61 6.59
C PRO A 24 15.24 -23.35 7.38
N PRO A 25 14.17 -22.63 6.99
CA PRO A 25 13.83 -21.37 7.61
C PRO A 25 13.68 -21.56 9.12
N THR A 26 14.31 -20.67 9.86
CA THR A 26 14.25 -20.67 11.31
C THR A 26 12.81 -20.56 11.79
N ARG A 27 12.52 -21.02 13.01
CA ARG A 27 11.17 -20.94 13.61
C ARG A 27 10.61 -19.51 13.62
N ARG A 28 11.48 -18.50 13.70
CA ARG A 28 11.13 -17.08 13.59
C ARG A 28 10.67 -16.71 12.18
N GLU A 29 11.41 -17.13 11.15
CA GLU A 29 11.08 -16.88 9.75
C GLU A 29 9.78 -17.59 9.36
N LEU A 30 9.58 -18.84 9.77
CA LEU A 30 8.32 -19.57 9.58
C LEU A 30 7.13 -18.85 10.22
N ARG A 31 7.30 -18.25 11.42
CA ARG A 31 6.27 -17.45 12.07
C ARG A 31 5.96 -16.16 11.32
N LEU A 32 6.99 -15.46 10.84
CA LEU A 32 6.82 -14.22 10.06
C LEU A 32 6.14 -14.49 8.71
N LEU A 33 6.50 -15.58 8.03
CA LEU A 33 5.87 -16.01 6.79
C LEU A 33 4.38 -16.29 7.00
N ARG A 34 4.04 -17.08 8.03
CA ARG A 34 2.64 -17.39 8.36
C ARG A 34 1.84 -16.13 8.73
N GLN A 35 2.43 -15.20 9.47
CA GLN A 35 1.79 -13.92 9.79
C GLN A 35 1.58 -13.06 8.53
N ALA A 36 2.55 -13.03 7.62
CA ALA A 36 2.45 -12.29 6.37
C ALA A 36 1.36 -12.89 5.46
N GLU A 37 1.29 -14.21 5.35
CA GLU A 37 0.23 -14.92 4.61
C GLU A 37 -1.15 -14.65 5.21
N TYR A 38 -1.30 -14.75 6.53
CA TYR A 38 -2.54 -14.44 7.23
C TYR A 38 -2.98 -12.99 6.99
N GLN A 39 -2.07 -12.03 7.11
CA GLN A 39 -2.37 -10.62 6.83
C GLN A 39 -2.72 -10.39 5.35
N ARG A 40 -2.09 -11.09 4.41
CA ARG A 40 -2.43 -11.01 2.98
C ARG A 40 -3.83 -11.55 2.72
N ALA A 41 -4.17 -12.72 3.24
CA ALA A 41 -5.50 -13.31 3.12
C ALA A 41 -6.57 -12.41 3.76
N TYR A 42 -6.28 -11.87 4.95
CA TYR A 42 -7.16 -10.92 5.63
C TYR A 42 -7.39 -9.67 4.78
N ARG A 43 -6.34 -9.02 4.26
CA ARG A 43 -6.49 -7.85 3.37
C ARG A 43 -7.24 -8.17 2.08
N ALA A 44 -7.03 -9.36 1.51
CA ALA A 44 -7.76 -9.80 0.33
C ALA A 44 -9.26 -9.97 0.61
N GLU A 45 -9.60 -10.54 1.77
CA GLU A 45 -11.00 -10.69 2.19
C GLU A 45 -11.67 -9.35 2.46
N GLN A 46 -10.98 -8.42 3.16
CA GLN A 46 -11.47 -7.06 3.36
C GLN A 46 -11.71 -6.33 2.03
N LYS A 47 -10.81 -6.51 1.06
CA LYS A 47 -10.95 -5.96 -0.30
C LYS A 47 -12.13 -6.58 -1.05
N ARG A 48 -12.33 -7.90 -0.95
CA ARG A 48 -13.47 -8.62 -1.54
C ARG A 48 -14.80 -8.10 -0.98
N ARG A 49 -14.85 -7.92 0.35
CA ARG A 49 -16.02 -7.36 1.06
C ARG A 49 -16.17 -5.85 0.92
N ARG A 50 -15.23 -5.17 0.24
CA ARG A 50 -15.20 -3.72 0.03
C ARG A 50 -15.27 -2.92 1.34
N ILE A 51 -14.69 -3.45 2.41
CA ILE A 51 -14.66 -2.78 3.71
C ILE A 51 -13.60 -1.67 3.66
N PRO A 52 -13.94 -0.41 4.02
CA PRO A 52 -12.98 0.68 4.04
C PRO A 52 -11.92 0.46 5.11
N SER A 53 -10.67 0.78 4.81
CA SER A 53 -9.61 0.81 5.81
C SER A 53 -9.76 2.01 6.75
N ARG A 54 -9.07 1.99 7.88
CA ARG A 54 -8.99 3.15 8.80
C ARG A 54 -8.54 4.42 8.08
N ASP A 55 -7.57 4.28 7.19
CA ASP A 55 -7.03 5.37 6.38
C ASP A 55 -8.07 5.86 5.34
N ASP A 56 -8.86 4.97 4.73
CA ASP A 56 -9.95 5.37 3.85
C ASP A 56 -11.01 6.20 4.61
N ALA A 57 -11.40 5.76 5.80
CA ALA A 57 -12.37 6.48 6.63
C ALA A 57 -11.83 7.84 7.10
N ALA A 58 -10.57 7.88 7.57
CA ALA A 58 -9.92 9.12 8.01
C ALA A 58 -9.84 10.15 6.87
N ARG A 59 -9.50 9.70 5.66
CA ARG A 59 -9.44 10.55 4.47
C ARG A 59 -10.79 11.14 4.10
N VAL A 60 -11.84 10.32 4.04
CA VAL A 60 -13.21 10.79 3.72
C VAL A 60 -13.69 11.78 4.78
N ALA A 61 -13.47 11.48 6.05
CA ALA A 61 -13.85 12.37 7.15
C ALA A 61 -13.14 13.72 7.06
N LEU A 62 -11.83 13.73 6.79
CA LEU A 62 -11.06 14.95 6.67
C LEU A 62 -11.51 15.82 5.49
N HIS A 63 -11.68 15.23 4.30
CA HIS A 63 -12.19 15.96 3.13
C HIS A 63 -13.56 16.57 3.42
N TRP A 64 -14.52 15.77 3.91
CA TRP A 64 -15.86 16.27 4.22
C TRP A 64 -15.81 17.41 5.23
N PHE A 65 -14.94 17.31 6.23
CA PHE A 65 -14.78 18.33 7.24
C PHE A 65 -14.20 19.63 6.67
N VAL A 66 -13.13 19.56 5.87
CA VAL A 66 -12.52 20.75 5.23
C VAL A 66 -13.54 21.43 4.33
N THR A 67 -14.21 20.69 3.44
CA THR A 67 -15.25 21.25 2.56
C THR A 67 -16.38 21.89 3.36
N LEU A 68 -16.86 21.24 4.42
CA LEU A 68 -17.94 21.76 5.26
C LEU A 68 -17.58 23.11 5.93
N MET A 69 -16.33 23.25 6.38
CA MET A 69 -15.86 24.48 7.02
C MET A 69 -15.66 25.59 5.99
N SER A 70 -15.09 25.27 4.84
CA SER A 70 -14.96 26.20 3.71
C SER A 70 -16.33 26.69 3.22
N ASP A 71 -17.30 25.79 3.05
CA ASP A 71 -18.68 26.13 2.64
C ASP A 71 -19.38 27.06 3.63
N LYS A 72 -19.03 26.95 4.93
CA LYS A 72 -19.56 27.81 6.00
C LYS A 72 -18.78 29.11 6.18
N GLY A 73 -17.65 29.29 5.48
CA GLY A 73 -16.74 30.41 5.68
C GLY A 73 -16.08 30.45 7.06
N ASP A 74 -15.96 29.30 7.74
CA ASP A 74 -15.36 29.21 9.09
C ASP A 74 -13.83 29.03 9.01
N GLU A 75 -13.15 30.08 8.54
CA GLU A 75 -11.69 30.10 8.42
C GLU A 75 -10.99 29.94 9.79
N VAL A 76 -11.59 30.50 10.85
CA VAL A 76 -11.04 30.44 12.21
C VAL A 76 -11.06 29.00 12.73
N GLY A 77 -12.17 28.30 12.56
CA GLY A 77 -12.29 26.90 12.94
C GLY A 77 -11.37 26.00 12.12
N LEU A 78 -11.21 26.27 10.82
CA LEU A 78 -10.29 25.52 9.97
C LEU A 78 -8.82 25.70 10.44
N ALA A 79 -8.42 26.93 10.75
CA ALA A 79 -7.10 27.23 11.29
C ALA A 79 -6.83 26.60 12.67
N ASN A 80 -7.85 26.56 13.55
CA ASN A 80 -7.74 25.87 14.84
C ASN A 80 -7.48 24.37 14.67
N ILE A 81 -8.17 23.74 13.73
CA ILE A 81 -8.03 22.31 13.47
C ILE A 81 -6.71 22.00 12.79
N HIS A 82 -6.26 22.85 11.87
CA HIS A 82 -4.91 22.74 11.31
C HIS A 82 -3.87 22.69 12.43
N ARG A 83 -3.88 23.68 13.35
CA ARG A 83 -2.96 23.73 14.49
C ARG A 83 -3.05 22.50 15.38
N GLU A 84 -4.26 22.02 15.67
CA GLU A 84 -4.46 20.86 16.53
C GLU A 84 -3.93 19.57 15.90
N ILE A 85 -4.06 19.40 14.57
CA ILE A 85 -3.48 18.25 13.86
C ILE A 85 -1.95 18.32 13.92
N VAL A 86 -1.35 19.48 13.65
CA VAL A 86 0.10 19.68 13.73
C VAL A 86 0.61 19.37 15.15
N ARG A 87 -0.05 19.92 16.18
CA ARG A 87 0.27 19.66 17.58
C ARG A 87 0.30 18.17 17.90
N ARG A 88 -0.72 17.42 17.46
CA ARG A 88 -0.80 15.95 17.67
C ARG A 88 0.27 15.19 16.89
N LEU A 89 0.65 15.64 15.71
CA LEU A 89 1.76 15.04 14.97
C LEU A 89 3.10 15.26 15.70
N VAL A 90 3.32 16.45 16.24
CA VAL A 90 4.51 16.73 17.06
C VAL A 90 4.54 15.87 18.32
N GLU A 91 3.40 15.66 18.99
CA GLU A 91 3.29 14.74 20.14
C GLU A 91 3.64 13.29 19.80
N LEU A 92 3.42 12.87 18.55
CA LEU A 92 3.83 11.55 18.04
C LEU A 92 5.32 11.49 17.65
N GLY A 93 6.06 12.60 17.78
CA GLY A 93 7.49 12.71 17.48
C GLY A 93 7.81 13.10 16.04
N PHE A 94 6.84 13.64 15.29
CA PHE A 94 7.12 14.20 13.97
C PHE A 94 7.71 15.61 14.06
N ASP A 95 8.49 16.01 13.05
CA ASP A 95 9.01 17.37 12.91
C ASP A 95 7.86 18.37 12.69
N GLU A 96 7.87 19.47 13.45
CA GLU A 96 6.80 20.47 13.43
C GLU A 96 6.67 21.15 12.06
N ASN A 97 7.78 21.58 11.48
CA ASN A 97 7.77 22.25 10.16
C ASN A 97 7.33 21.29 9.05
N GLY A 98 7.77 20.03 9.11
CA GLY A 98 7.35 18.98 8.19
C GLY A 98 5.87 18.65 8.34
N ALA A 99 5.35 18.62 9.58
CA ALA A 99 3.94 18.40 9.85
C ALA A 99 3.08 19.57 9.35
N ASP A 100 3.44 20.81 9.68
CA ASP A 100 2.72 22.03 9.28
C ASP A 100 2.61 22.14 7.75
N ARG A 101 3.72 22.02 7.03
CA ARG A 101 3.70 22.01 5.55
C ARG A 101 2.82 20.91 5.01
N ARG A 102 2.90 19.71 5.59
CA ARG A 102 2.16 18.56 5.07
C ARG A 102 0.65 18.69 5.28
N VAL A 103 0.22 19.29 6.39
CA VAL A 103 -1.20 19.50 6.66
C VAL A 103 -1.72 20.70 5.86
N SER A 104 -0.93 21.76 5.71
CA SER A 104 -1.23 22.90 4.82
C SER A 104 -1.45 22.45 3.37
N ASP A 105 -0.47 21.73 2.80
CA ASP A 105 -0.57 21.14 1.45
C ASP A 105 -1.83 20.28 1.26
N LEU A 106 -2.27 19.62 2.32
CA LEU A 106 -3.44 18.74 2.29
C LEU A 106 -4.74 19.54 2.28
N PHE A 107 -4.80 20.63 3.04
CA PHE A 107 -5.97 21.51 3.13
C PHE A 107 -6.15 22.28 1.81
N GLU A 108 -5.08 22.87 1.27
CA GLU A 108 -5.09 23.57 -0.02
C GLU A 108 -5.65 22.68 -1.14
N ARG A 109 -5.20 21.42 -1.22
CA ARG A 109 -5.73 20.48 -2.22
C ARG A 109 -7.23 20.25 -2.07
N TYR A 110 -7.73 20.14 -0.83
CA TYR A 110 -9.15 19.92 -0.60
C TYR A 110 -9.99 21.16 -0.90
N GLU A 111 -9.47 22.36 -0.62
CA GLU A 111 -10.10 23.63 -1.01
C GLU A 111 -10.16 23.80 -2.54
N ASP A 112 -9.12 23.35 -3.25
CA ASP A 112 -9.04 23.36 -4.73
C ASP A 112 -9.97 22.33 -5.41
N GLY A 113 -10.86 21.67 -4.66
CA GLY A 113 -11.83 20.72 -5.19
C GLY A 113 -11.22 19.37 -5.60
N TRP A 114 -10.07 19.00 -5.02
CA TRP A 114 -9.45 17.72 -5.29
C TRP A 114 -10.35 16.55 -4.89
N THR A 115 -10.83 15.81 -5.89
CA THR A 115 -11.66 14.61 -5.70
C THR A 115 -10.78 13.36 -5.62
N PHE A 116 -11.12 12.46 -4.69
CA PHE A 116 -10.34 11.24 -4.47
C PHE A 116 -10.21 10.38 -5.74
N GLN A 117 -8.98 9.93 -6.05
CA GLN A 117 -8.80 8.83 -6.99
C GLN A 117 -9.39 7.55 -6.39
N ALA A 118 -10.63 7.24 -6.77
CA ALA A 118 -11.27 6.00 -6.39
C ALA A 118 -10.38 4.81 -6.78
N LYS A 119 -10.15 3.91 -5.82
CA LYS A 119 -9.34 2.71 -6.03
C LYS A 119 -9.89 1.94 -7.24
N PRO A 120 -9.06 1.56 -8.24
CA PRO A 120 -9.56 0.97 -9.49
C PRO A 120 -10.48 -0.24 -9.30
N HIS A 121 -10.23 -1.08 -8.28
CA HIS A 121 -11.04 -2.25 -7.95
C HIS A 121 -12.40 -1.94 -7.33
N LEU A 122 -12.67 -0.68 -6.98
CA LEU A 122 -14.00 -0.23 -6.56
C LEU A 122 -14.84 0.26 -7.75
N ARG A 123 -14.22 0.53 -8.91
CA ARG A 123 -14.88 0.99 -10.14
C ARG A 123 -15.45 -0.15 -10.99
N SER A 124 -15.00 -1.38 -10.79
CA SER A 124 -15.62 -2.56 -11.42
C SER A 124 -16.91 -2.91 -10.68
N VAL A 125 -18.03 -2.97 -11.41
CA VAL A 125 -19.28 -3.60 -10.95
C VAL A 125 -18.93 -5.01 -10.47
N PRO A 126 -19.32 -5.42 -9.25
CA PRO A 126 -19.08 -6.78 -8.80
C PRO A 126 -19.73 -7.74 -9.79
N LYS A 127 -18.95 -8.68 -10.33
CA LYS A 127 -19.52 -9.80 -11.08
C LYS A 127 -20.45 -10.54 -10.11
N PRO A 128 -21.75 -10.69 -10.41
CA PRO A 128 -22.64 -11.46 -9.55
C PRO A 128 -22.05 -12.87 -9.40
N ASP A 129 -21.99 -13.36 -8.16
CA ASP A 129 -21.60 -14.74 -7.91
C ASP A 129 -22.56 -15.66 -8.67
N PRO A 130 -22.07 -16.60 -9.49
CA PRO A 130 -22.94 -17.46 -10.30
C PRO A 130 -23.70 -18.53 -9.48
N LEU A 131 -23.93 -18.32 -8.18
CA LEU A 131 -24.54 -19.29 -7.26
C LEU A 131 -25.47 -18.64 -6.22
N SER A 132 -26.25 -17.62 -6.59
CA SER A 132 -27.42 -17.18 -5.82
C SER A 132 -28.62 -17.01 -6.73
#